data_AF-A0A9W8K666-F1
#
_entry.id   AF-A0A9W8K666-F1
#
_cell.length_a   1.000
_cell.length_b   1.000
_cell.length_c   1.000
_cell.angle_alpha   90.00
_cell.angle_beta   90.00
_cell.angle_gamma   90.00
#
_symmetry.space_group_name_H-M   'P 1'
#
loop_
_entity.id
_entity.type
_entity.pdbx_description
1 polymer ?
#
loop_
_entity_poly.entity_id
_entity_poly.type
_entity_poly.pdbx_seq_one_letter_code
_entity_poly.pdbx_strand_id
1 'polypeptide(L)'
;MSTPEASAQTNVTRINSHVFVCEPPKAPTSREAAYARPPSLIILFGWMDAQTSHLIKYVVSLRSLFPTCRIVLVRSTSAFFFTTQDQMEKLLTPVAEILEHEISLPTFSGVLLHVISNGGGFNLVSLNKVLAKLAGKRPHASRASPPFAPVALILDSTPGKDELKTAQTDLLSPNPVLYSLTAPVLAVVFGVYTVVNTLMGICRCCKSCARH
;
A
#
# COMPACT_ATOMS: atom_id res chain seq x y z
N MET A 1 -19.42 17.94 30.35
CA MET A 1 -17.96 17.80 30.31
C MET A 1 -17.60 17.61 28.85
N SER A 2 -17.39 18.72 28.15
CA SER A 2 -17.37 18.81 26.69
C SER A 2 -15.93 18.68 26.22
N THR A 3 -15.62 17.58 25.53
CA THR A 3 -14.34 17.42 24.82
C THR A 3 -14.29 18.37 23.63
N PRO A 4 -13.19 19.11 23.40
CA PRO A 4 -13.07 19.95 22.23
C PRO A 4 -12.77 19.06 21.02
N GLU A 5 -13.77 18.92 20.15
CA GLU A 5 -13.65 18.38 18.80
C GLU A 5 -12.91 19.40 17.92
N ALA A 6 -11.61 19.56 18.15
CA ALA A 6 -10.75 20.30 17.25
C ALA A 6 -10.44 19.39 16.05
N SER A 7 -11.38 19.31 15.10
CA SER A 7 -11.15 18.70 13.81
C SER A 7 -10.07 19.51 13.07
N ALA A 8 -8.80 19.16 13.27
CA ALA A 8 -7.72 19.64 12.43
C ALA A 8 -8.06 19.23 10.99
N GLN A 9 -8.53 20.20 10.22
CA GLN A 9 -9.10 20.03 8.89
C GLN A 9 -8.00 19.48 7.99
N THR A 10 -7.97 18.16 7.84
CA THR A 10 -6.90 17.49 7.11
C THR A 10 -7.21 17.71 5.63
N ASN A 11 -6.49 18.64 5.00
CA ASN A 11 -6.63 18.90 3.57
C ASN A 11 -6.12 17.68 2.79
N VAL A 12 -7.06 16.80 2.42
CA VAL A 12 -6.77 15.60 1.64
C VAL A 12 -6.96 15.90 0.16
N THR A 13 -5.86 15.93 -0.58
CA THR A 13 -5.84 16.14 -2.03
C THR A 13 -5.81 14.79 -2.74
N ARG A 14 -6.72 14.58 -3.69
CA ARG A 14 -6.75 13.37 -4.52
C ARG A 14 -5.80 13.52 -5.71
N ILE A 15 -4.80 12.64 -5.84
CA ILE A 15 -3.89 12.61 -6.99
C ILE A 15 -4.48 11.75 -8.11
N ASN A 16 -4.98 10.57 -7.77
CA ASN A 16 -5.64 9.67 -8.71
C ASN A 16 -6.74 8.83 -8.02
N SER A 17 -7.23 7.75 -8.64
CA SER A 17 -8.24 6.88 -8.02
C SER A 17 -7.77 6.15 -6.76
N HIS A 18 -6.46 5.90 -6.64
CA HIS A 18 -5.85 5.10 -5.57
C HIS A 18 -5.06 5.96 -4.58
N VAL A 19 -4.48 7.08 -5.01
CA VAL A 19 -3.53 7.88 -4.22
C VAL A 19 -4.14 9.19 -3.78
N PHE A 20 -4.05 9.44 -2.47
CA PHE A 20 -4.48 10.65 -1.79
C PHE A 20 -3.31 11.18 -0.96
N VAL A 21 -3.13 12.48 -0.92
CA VAL A 21 -2.02 13.14 -0.22
C VAL A 21 -2.58 14.12 0.79
N CYS A 22 -2.07 14.05 2.00
CA CYS A 22 -2.40 14.97 3.08
C CYS A 22 -1.13 15.74 3.43
N GLU A 23 -1.10 17.00 3.03
CA GLU A 23 0.00 17.90 3.35
C GLU A 23 -0.01 18.24 4.84
N PRO A 24 1.17 18.44 5.47
CA PRO A 24 1.22 18.96 6.81
C PRO A 24 0.64 20.38 6.84
N PRO A 25 -0.05 20.78 7.93
CA PRO A 25 -0.41 22.18 8.14
C PRO A 25 0.85 23.06 8.05
N LYS A 26 0.73 24.29 7.52
CA LYS A 26 1.83 25.27 7.53
C LYS A 26 2.41 25.34 8.95
N ALA A 27 3.73 25.21 9.04
CA ALA A 27 4.51 24.83 10.21
C ALA A 27 3.93 25.26 11.58
N PRO A 28 3.89 24.37 12.58
CA PRO A 28 3.69 24.80 13.95
C PRO A 28 4.87 25.68 14.39
N THR A 29 4.52 26.84 14.94
CA THR A 29 5.40 27.64 15.79
C THR A 29 5.70 26.82 17.05
N SER A 30 6.94 26.91 17.53
CA SER A 30 7.47 26.36 18.80
C SER A 30 7.59 24.83 18.98
N ARG A 31 8.86 24.39 19.02
CA ARG A 31 9.52 23.54 20.04
C ARG A 31 8.65 22.58 20.88
N GLU A 32 8.19 21.48 20.30
CA GLU A 32 7.79 20.23 20.98
C GLU A 32 7.96 19.13 19.91
N ALA A 33 8.76 18.07 20.01
CA ALA A 33 9.14 17.25 21.15
C ALA A 33 10.59 16.75 21.03
N ALA A 34 11.25 16.61 22.18
CA ALA A 34 12.63 16.15 22.35
C ALA A 34 12.77 14.61 22.42
N TYR A 35 11.83 13.84 21.87
CA TYR A 35 11.90 12.38 21.86
C TYR A 35 11.53 11.86 20.47
N ALA A 36 12.52 11.23 19.80
CA ALA A 36 12.47 10.66 18.45
C ALA A 36 12.04 11.65 17.34
N ARG A 37 12.96 11.93 16.41
CA ARG A 37 12.67 12.72 15.21
C ARG A 37 11.50 12.04 14.45
N PRO A 38 10.33 12.67 14.30
CA PRO A 38 9.18 12.03 13.63
C PRO A 38 9.53 11.72 12.17
N PRO A 39 8.90 10.71 11.54
CA PRO A 39 9.16 10.38 10.13
C PRO A 39 8.82 11.58 9.23
N SER A 40 9.45 11.72 8.07
CA SER A 40 9.07 12.79 7.13
C SER A 40 7.81 12.42 6.34
N LEU A 41 7.67 11.12 6.05
CA LEU A 41 6.62 10.58 5.21
C LEU A 41 5.97 9.36 5.87
N ILE A 42 4.64 9.32 5.86
CA ILE A 42 3.86 8.14 6.22
C ILE A 42 3.11 7.67 4.98
N ILE A 43 3.25 6.41 4.60
CA ILE A 43 2.47 5.78 3.53
C ILE A 43 1.53 4.77 4.18
N LEU A 44 0.23 5.11 4.17
CA LEU A 44 -0.84 4.26 4.67
C LEU A 44 -1.44 3.48 3.49
N PHE A 45 -1.27 2.16 3.48
CA PHE A 45 -1.92 1.27 2.53
C PHE A 45 -3.20 0.73 3.15
N GLY A 46 -4.34 1.14 2.61
CA GLY A 46 -5.66 0.71 3.04
C GLY A 46 -5.99 -0.72 2.64
N TRP A 47 -6.98 -1.29 3.34
CA TRP A 47 -7.51 -2.61 3.01
C TRP A 47 -8.38 -2.59 1.75
N MET A 48 -8.72 -3.79 1.27
CA MET A 48 -9.47 -4.01 0.03
C MET A 48 -10.87 -3.39 0.11
N ASP A 49 -11.22 -2.58 -0.89
CA ASP A 49 -12.53 -1.92 -1.03
C ASP A 49 -12.96 -1.08 0.18
N ALA A 50 -11.97 -0.60 0.94
CA ALA A 50 -12.22 0.35 2.01
C ALA A 50 -12.89 1.62 1.46
N GLN A 51 -13.99 2.01 2.12
CA GLN A 51 -14.57 3.33 1.90
C GLN A 51 -13.56 4.40 2.31
N THR A 52 -13.44 5.45 1.50
CA THR A 52 -12.51 6.55 1.78
C THR A 52 -12.75 7.15 3.16
N SER A 53 -14.00 7.27 3.60
CA SER A 53 -14.38 7.74 4.95
C SER A 53 -13.70 6.96 6.08
N HIS A 54 -13.58 5.64 5.95
CA HIS A 54 -12.93 4.80 6.96
C HIS A 54 -11.42 5.03 6.98
N LEU A 55 -10.79 5.11 5.81
CA LEU A 55 -9.36 5.38 5.69
C LEU A 55 -8.99 6.76 6.21
N ILE A 56 -9.86 7.76 6.02
CA ILE A 56 -9.66 9.11 6.53
C ILE A 56 -9.61 9.13 8.07
N LYS A 57 -10.37 8.28 8.77
CA LYS A 57 -10.26 8.17 10.24
C LYS A 57 -8.86 7.74 10.69
N TYR A 58 -8.23 6.80 9.97
CA TYR A 58 -6.84 6.43 10.22
C TYR A 58 -5.88 7.58 9.93
N VAL A 59 -6.09 8.32 8.84
CA VAL A 59 -5.28 9.50 8.52
C VAL A 59 -5.39 10.58 9.60
N VAL A 60 -6.58 10.84 10.12
CA VAL A 60 -6.79 11.79 11.23
C VAL A 60 -6.05 11.34 12.49
N SER A 61 -6.12 10.05 12.83
CA SER A 61 -5.37 9.49 13.97
C SER A 61 -3.85 9.51 13.77
N LEU A 62 -3.37 9.26 12.55
CA LEU A 62 -1.95 9.38 12.23
C LEU A 62 -1.50 10.84 12.30
N ARG A 63 -2.33 11.79 11.82
CA ARG A 63 -2.06 13.22 11.89
C ARG A 63 -1.97 13.73 13.32
N SER A 64 -2.78 13.22 14.25
CA SER A 64 -2.67 13.60 15.67
C SER A 64 -1.38 13.09 16.32
N LEU A 65 -0.90 11.91 15.92
CA LEU A 65 0.37 11.35 16.40
C LEU A 65 1.58 12.00 15.74
N PHE A 66 1.43 12.40 14.47
CA PHE A 66 2.51 12.88 13.60
C PHE A 66 2.09 14.21 12.91
N PRO A 67 2.04 15.33 13.65
CA PRO A 67 1.45 16.57 13.14
C PRO A 67 2.19 17.16 11.94
N THR A 68 3.51 16.97 11.86
CA THR A 68 4.39 17.58 10.86
C THR A 68 4.64 16.72 9.62
N CYS A 69 4.18 15.47 9.62
CA CYS A 69 4.55 14.49 8.59
C CYS A 69 3.65 14.61 7.35
N ARG A 70 4.19 14.37 6.17
CA ARG A 70 3.36 14.19 4.97
C ARG A 70 2.72 12.80 5.03
N ILE A 71 1.42 12.68 4.77
CA ILE A 71 0.72 11.38 4.79
C ILE A 71 0.20 11.08 3.40
N VAL A 72 0.59 9.95 2.84
CA VAL A 72 0.10 9.42 1.57
C VAL A 72 -0.81 8.24 1.87
N LEU A 73 -2.07 8.34 1.49
CA LEU A 73 -3.05 7.28 1.59
C LEU A 73 -3.17 6.57 0.23
N VAL A 74 -2.93 5.27 0.23
CA VAL A 74 -3.07 4.38 -0.93
C VAL A 74 -4.26 3.46 -0.71
N ARG A 75 -5.33 3.65 -1.48
CA ARG A 75 -6.51 2.79 -1.47
C ARG A 75 -6.20 1.48 -2.18
N SER A 76 -6.82 0.41 -1.70
CA SER A 76 -6.86 -0.88 -2.38
C SER A 76 -8.28 -1.14 -2.89
N THR A 77 -8.39 -1.68 -4.10
CA THR A 77 -9.68 -1.97 -4.75
C THR A 77 -9.67 -3.39 -5.30
N SER A 78 -10.80 -4.09 -5.25
CA SER A 78 -10.90 -5.45 -5.82
C SER A 78 -10.68 -5.48 -7.33
N ALA A 79 -10.78 -4.32 -7.99
CA ALA A 79 -10.32 -4.14 -9.37
C ALA A 79 -8.83 -4.50 -9.56
N PHE A 80 -8.03 -4.53 -8.49
CA PHE A 80 -6.68 -5.10 -8.48
C PHE A 80 -6.62 -6.49 -9.14
N PHE A 81 -7.64 -7.33 -8.92
CA PHE A 81 -7.69 -8.67 -9.52
C PHE A 81 -7.98 -8.67 -11.02
N PHE A 82 -8.29 -7.53 -11.63
CA PHE A 82 -8.52 -7.41 -13.07
C PHE A 82 -7.60 -6.37 -13.72
N THR A 83 -6.79 -5.68 -12.92
CA THR A 83 -5.87 -4.63 -13.38
C THR A 83 -4.53 -5.26 -13.76
N THR A 84 -3.94 -4.79 -14.86
CA THR A 84 -2.61 -5.27 -15.28
C THR A 84 -1.51 -4.71 -14.38
N GLN A 85 -0.36 -5.39 -14.36
CA GLN A 85 0.81 -4.94 -13.61
C GLN A 85 1.23 -3.52 -14.00
N ASP A 86 1.26 -3.20 -15.30
CA ASP A 86 1.65 -1.87 -15.79
C ASP A 86 0.63 -0.78 -15.42
N GLN A 87 -0.66 -1.11 -15.42
CA GLN A 87 -1.69 -0.17 -14.96
C GLN A 87 -1.53 0.13 -13.47
N MET A 88 -1.30 -0.90 -12.65
CA MET A 88 -1.07 -0.73 -11.21
C MET A 88 0.18 0.09 -10.93
N GLU A 89 1.26 -0.16 -11.66
CA GLU A 89 2.49 0.61 -11.53
C GLU A 89 2.26 2.09 -11.89
N LYS A 90 1.57 2.40 -12.99
CA LYS A 90 1.20 3.77 -13.35
C LYS A 90 0.38 4.48 -12.27
N LEU A 91 -0.52 3.76 -11.62
CA LEU A 91 -1.33 4.30 -10.51
C LEU A 91 -0.48 4.62 -9.27
N LEU A 92 0.60 3.86 -9.04
CA LEU A 92 1.50 4.03 -7.89
C LEU A 92 2.75 4.88 -8.20
N THR A 93 3.02 5.23 -9.46
CA THR A 93 4.12 6.13 -9.84
C THR A 93 4.17 7.41 -9.01
N PRO A 94 3.05 8.13 -8.76
CA PRO A 94 3.10 9.35 -7.96
C PRO A 94 3.58 9.11 -6.52
N VAL A 95 3.33 7.93 -5.95
CA VAL A 95 3.81 7.58 -4.60
C VAL A 95 5.33 7.42 -4.60
N ALA A 96 5.88 6.80 -5.64
CA ALA A 96 7.33 6.65 -5.80
C ALA A 96 8.00 8.03 -6.01
N GLU A 97 7.40 8.91 -6.82
CA GLU A 97 7.90 10.27 -7.04
C GLU A 97 7.89 11.10 -5.74
N ILE A 98 6.81 11.03 -4.95
CA ILE A 98 6.73 11.70 -3.64
C ILE A 98 7.81 11.15 -2.70
N LEU A 99 7.98 9.83 -2.65
CA LEU A 99 8.99 9.19 -1.80
C LEU A 99 10.41 9.62 -2.19
N GLU A 100 10.73 9.61 -3.48
CA GLU A 100 12.04 10.05 -3.98
C GLU A 100 12.28 11.54 -3.70
N HIS A 101 11.26 12.37 -3.89
CA HIS A 101 11.33 13.80 -3.55
C HIS A 101 11.60 14.00 -2.06
N GLU A 102 10.85 13.35 -1.16
CA GLU A 102 11.05 13.44 0.29
C GLU A 102 12.46 13.00 0.72
N ILE A 103 12.96 11.90 0.15
CA ILE A 103 14.31 11.40 0.45
C ILE A 103 15.40 12.38 -0.01
N SER A 104 15.14 13.16 -1.06
CA SER A 104 16.09 14.17 -1.56
C SER A 104 16.19 15.42 -0.67
N LEU A 105 15.22 15.63 0.25
CA LEU A 105 15.21 16.80 1.12
C LEU A 105 16.23 16.68 2.26
N PRO A 106 16.98 17.74 2.60
CA PRO A 106 17.92 17.73 3.73
C PRO A 106 17.25 17.50 5.09
N THR A 107 15.96 17.80 5.18
CA THR A 107 15.15 17.63 6.40
C THR A 107 14.66 16.20 6.61
N PHE A 108 14.89 15.31 5.65
CA PHE A 108 14.41 13.93 5.68
C PHE A 108 14.83 13.19 6.96
N SER A 109 13.87 12.50 7.56
CA SER A 109 14.00 11.83 8.87
C SER A 109 13.52 10.39 8.87
N GLY A 110 13.01 9.88 7.74
CA GLY A 110 12.54 8.51 7.61
C GLY A 110 11.14 8.39 7.03
N VAL A 111 10.75 7.15 6.77
CA VAL A 111 9.46 6.76 6.18
C VAL A 111 8.80 5.72 7.07
N LEU A 112 7.52 5.92 7.37
CA LEU A 112 6.68 4.92 8.03
C LEU A 112 5.72 4.33 7.01
N LEU A 113 5.81 3.02 6.78
CA LEU A 113 4.89 2.25 5.96
C LEU A 113 3.89 1.56 6.89
N HIS A 114 2.61 1.89 6.77
CA HIS A 114 1.54 1.22 7.49
C HIS A 114 0.69 0.44 6.51
N VAL A 115 0.76 -0.88 6.57
CA VAL A 115 0.11 -1.79 5.65
C VAL A 115 -1.04 -2.49 6.34
N ILE A 116 -2.25 -2.30 5.83
CA ILE A 116 -3.45 -2.91 6.39
C ILE A 116 -3.99 -3.96 5.41
N SER A 117 -4.22 -5.19 5.91
CA SER A 117 -4.80 -6.30 5.13
C SER A 117 -3.98 -6.70 3.89
N ASN A 118 -4.43 -7.72 3.17
CA ASN A 118 -3.80 -8.16 1.92
C ASN A 118 -3.88 -7.10 0.84
N GLY A 119 -4.97 -6.32 0.82
CA GLY A 119 -5.14 -5.21 -0.10
C GLY A 119 -4.00 -4.21 0.00
N GLY A 120 -3.56 -3.88 1.24
CA GLY A 120 -2.40 -3.03 1.45
C GLY A 120 -1.10 -3.71 1.05
N GLY A 121 -0.94 -5.00 1.37
CA GLY A 121 0.23 -5.79 1.01
C GLY A 121 0.46 -5.87 -0.51
N PHE A 122 -0.59 -6.06 -1.29
CA PHE A 122 -0.52 -6.04 -2.76
C PHE A 122 -0.06 -4.69 -3.32
N ASN A 123 -0.54 -3.59 -2.74
CA ASN A 123 -0.10 -2.25 -3.11
C ASN A 123 1.37 -1.99 -2.73
N LEU A 124 1.82 -2.46 -1.55
CA LEU A 124 3.23 -2.37 -1.16
C LEU A 124 4.15 -3.11 -2.13
N VAL A 125 3.80 -4.34 -2.50
CA VAL A 125 4.56 -5.13 -3.49
C VAL A 125 4.60 -4.42 -4.84
N SER A 126 3.47 -3.83 -5.25
CA SER A 126 3.37 -3.10 -6.51
C SER A 126 4.21 -1.82 -6.50
N LEU A 127 4.22 -1.07 -5.39
CA LEU A 127 5.09 0.08 -5.20
C LEU A 127 6.57 -0.31 -5.26
N ASN A 128 6.97 -1.41 -4.62
CA ASN A 128 8.35 -1.88 -4.65
C ASN A 128 8.85 -2.16 -6.08
N LYS A 129 7.96 -2.68 -6.95
CA LYS A 129 8.30 -2.88 -8.36
C LYS A 129 8.49 -1.57 -9.13
N VAL A 130 7.65 -0.57 -8.85
CA VAL A 130 7.83 0.78 -9.41
C VAL A 130 9.20 1.32 -9.01
N LEU A 131 9.54 1.26 -7.71
CA LEU A 131 10.83 1.73 -7.19
C LEU A 131 12.01 0.97 -7.82
N ALA A 132 11.91 -0.36 -7.98
CA ALA A 132 12.94 -1.16 -8.63
C ALA A 132 13.14 -0.77 -10.11
N LYS A 133 12.06 -0.52 -10.85
CA LYS A 133 12.13 -0.05 -12.25
C LYS A 133 12.74 1.35 -12.36
N LEU A 134 12.42 2.26 -11.44
CA LEU A 134 13.01 3.59 -11.39
C LEU A 134 14.50 3.55 -11.04
N ALA A 135 14.90 2.68 -10.11
CA ALA A 135 16.30 2.48 -9.75
C ALA A 135 17.13 1.89 -10.91
N GLY A 136 16.58 0.93 -11.66
CA GLY A 136 17.26 0.29 -12.79
C GLY A 136 17.49 1.20 -14.01
N LYS A 137 16.73 2.30 -14.12
CA LYS A 137 16.89 3.30 -15.20
C LYS A 137 17.98 4.34 -14.90
N ARG A 138 18.61 4.31 -13.72
CA ARG A 138 19.64 5.28 -13.34
C ARG A 138 21.02 4.86 -13.88
N PRO A 139 21.80 5.77 -14.50
CA PRO A 139 23.20 5.52 -14.83
C PRO A 139 23.99 5.18 -13.56
N HIS A 140 24.99 4.30 -13.68
CA HIS A 140 25.74 3.65 -12.59
C HIS A 140 26.41 4.58 -11.55
N ALA A 141 26.39 5.90 -11.74
CA ALA A 141 27.02 6.90 -10.88
C ALA A 141 26.17 7.33 -9.66
N SER A 142 24.88 6.98 -9.61
CA SER A 142 23.96 7.37 -8.52
C SER A 142 23.64 6.23 -7.55
N ARG A 143 24.45 5.15 -7.56
CA ARG A 143 24.28 3.95 -6.73
C ARG A 143 24.74 4.11 -5.29
N ALA A 144 25.07 5.35 -4.87
CA ALA A 144 25.07 5.68 -3.46
C ALA A 144 23.63 5.55 -2.97
N SER A 145 23.30 4.36 -2.44
CA SER A 145 22.13 4.18 -1.60
C SER A 145 22.04 5.40 -0.69
N PRO A 146 20.95 6.18 -0.68
CA PRO A 146 20.80 7.21 0.34
C PRO A 146 21.06 6.51 1.69
N PRO A 147 21.94 7.05 2.54
CA PRO A 147 22.37 6.40 3.77
C PRO A 147 21.11 5.99 4.52
N PHE A 148 20.94 4.67 4.71
CA PHE A 148 19.82 3.99 5.36
C PHE A 148 18.70 4.96 5.79
N ALA A 149 17.83 5.33 4.84
CA ALA A 149 16.62 6.05 5.19
C ALA A 149 15.91 5.24 6.28
N PRO A 150 15.66 5.78 7.49
CA PRO A 150 15.01 5.00 8.53
C PRO A 150 13.61 4.60 8.04
N VAL A 151 13.40 3.31 7.79
CA VAL A 151 12.11 2.77 7.39
C VAL A 151 11.52 1.99 8.55
N ALA A 152 10.35 2.42 9.01
CA ALA A 152 9.50 1.63 9.89
C ALA A 152 8.40 0.98 9.05
N LEU A 153 8.15 -0.31 9.25
CA LEU A 153 7.09 -1.06 8.57
C LEU A 153 6.14 -1.65 9.62
N ILE A 154 4.89 -1.25 9.57
CA ILE A 154 3.79 -1.79 10.38
C ILE A 154 2.93 -2.65 9.47
N LEU A 155 2.76 -3.91 9.84
CA LEU A 155 1.88 -4.87 9.19
C LEU A 155 0.69 -5.13 10.09
N ASP A 156 -0.45 -4.52 9.78
CA ASP A 156 -1.70 -4.69 10.49
C ASP A 156 -2.56 -5.73 9.76
N SER A 157 -2.61 -6.92 10.33
CA SER A 157 -3.50 -7.99 9.87
C SER A 157 -3.31 -8.33 8.39
N THR A 158 -2.05 -8.48 7.94
CA THR A 158 -1.66 -8.81 6.56
C THR A 158 -1.31 -10.30 6.44
N PRO A 159 -2.29 -11.21 6.33
CA PRO A 159 -2.03 -12.65 6.25
C PRO A 159 -1.17 -13.02 5.04
N GLY A 160 -0.29 -14.00 5.25
CA GLY A 160 0.67 -14.49 4.26
C GLY A 160 0.13 -15.62 3.38
N LYS A 161 1.02 -16.15 2.52
CA LYS A 161 0.80 -17.04 1.36
C LYS A 161 -0.06 -18.30 1.54
N ASP A 162 -0.55 -18.62 2.73
CA ASP A 162 -1.37 -19.81 2.98
C ASP A 162 -2.85 -19.61 2.64
N GLU A 163 -3.26 -18.39 2.29
CA GLU A 163 -4.66 -18.06 1.99
C GLU A 163 -5.27 -18.77 0.79
N LEU A 164 -4.57 -19.29 -0.21
CA LEU A 164 -5.28 -20.03 -1.26
C LEU A 164 -5.86 -21.35 -0.71
N LYS A 165 -5.19 -21.95 0.28
CA LYS A 165 -5.68 -23.13 0.99
C LYS A 165 -6.73 -22.72 2.03
N THR A 166 -6.52 -21.61 2.75
CA THR A 166 -7.46 -21.12 3.77
C THR A 166 -8.73 -20.50 3.19
N ALA A 167 -8.64 -19.73 2.10
CA ALA A 167 -9.79 -19.23 1.35
C ALA A 167 -10.51 -20.35 0.61
N GLN A 168 -9.81 -21.42 0.18
CA GLN A 168 -10.51 -22.64 -0.25
C GLN A 168 -11.27 -23.26 0.92
N THR A 169 -10.72 -23.35 2.13
CA THR A 169 -11.47 -23.89 3.27
C THR A 169 -12.57 -22.96 3.80
N ASP A 170 -12.44 -21.65 3.63
CA ASP A 170 -13.41 -20.65 4.13
C ASP A 170 -14.54 -20.37 3.11
N LEU A 171 -14.25 -20.46 1.81
CA LEU A 171 -15.25 -20.32 0.74
C LEU A 171 -15.99 -21.64 0.48
N LEU A 172 -15.38 -22.78 0.81
CA LEU A 172 -16.01 -24.08 0.64
C LEU A 172 -16.73 -24.45 1.93
N SER A 173 -17.99 -24.88 1.79
CA SER A 173 -18.77 -25.36 2.92
C SER A 173 -18.05 -26.51 3.63
N PRO A 174 -18.07 -26.58 4.97
CA PRO A 174 -17.53 -27.71 5.72
C PRO A 174 -18.25 -29.04 5.43
N ASN A 175 -19.32 -29.03 4.64
CA ASN A 175 -20.03 -30.23 4.22
C ASN A 175 -19.27 -30.96 3.08
N PRO A 176 -18.86 -32.23 3.26
CA PRO A 176 -18.03 -32.97 2.29
C PRO A 176 -18.73 -33.20 0.93
N VAL A 177 -20.06 -33.27 0.91
CA VAL A 177 -20.83 -33.44 -0.34
C VAL A 177 -20.83 -32.15 -1.15
N LEU A 178 -21.04 -31.01 -0.49
CA LEU A 178 -21.05 -29.71 -1.15
C LEU A 178 -19.64 -29.35 -1.65
N TYR A 179 -18.60 -29.66 -0.87
CA TYR A 179 -17.20 -29.52 -1.28
C TYR A 179 -16.90 -30.27 -2.58
N SER A 180 -17.34 -31.53 -2.70
CA SER A 180 -17.13 -32.35 -3.91
C SER A 180 -17.82 -31.78 -5.16
N LEU A 181 -18.90 -31.00 -4.98
CA LEU A 181 -19.64 -30.37 -6.08
C LEU A 181 -19.06 -28.99 -6.43
N THR A 182 -18.66 -28.19 -5.45
CA THR A 182 -18.17 -26.81 -5.66
C THR A 182 -16.70 -26.76 -6.06
N ALA A 183 -15.86 -27.68 -5.58
CA ALA A 183 -14.44 -27.73 -5.91
C ALA A 183 -14.15 -27.85 -7.42
N PRO A 184 -14.78 -28.76 -8.20
CA PRO A 184 -14.51 -28.85 -9.64
C PRO A 184 -14.99 -27.60 -10.40
N VAL A 185 -16.12 -27.01 -10.00
CA VAL A 185 -16.62 -25.76 -10.60
C VAL A 185 -15.64 -24.62 -10.35
N LEU A 186 -15.17 -24.47 -9.12
CA LEU A 186 -14.19 -23.44 -8.77
C LEU A 186 -12.85 -23.66 -9.51
N ALA A 187 -12.39 -24.90 -9.62
CA ALA A 187 -11.19 -25.25 -10.36
C ALA A 187 -11.30 -24.90 -11.85
N VAL A 188 -12.45 -25.16 -12.49
CA VAL A 188 -12.70 -24.77 -13.89
C VAL A 188 -12.72 -23.24 -14.03
N VAL A 189 -13.41 -22.52 -13.14
CA VAL A 189 -13.44 -21.05 -13.17
C VAL A 189 -12.04 -20.46 -13.00
N PHE A 190 -11.25 -20.95 -12.05
CA PHE A 190 -9.86 -20.54 -11.86
C PHE A 190 -8.98 -20.92 -13.05
N GLY A 191 -9.22 -22.06 -13.69
CA GLY A 191 -8.55 -22.52 -14.91
C GLY A 191 -8.83 -21.59 -16.08
N VAL A 192 -10.10 -21.26 -16.34
CA VAL A 192 -10.50 -20.31 -17.39
C VAL A 192 -9.91 -18.94 -17.10
N TYR A 193 -9.99 -18.46 -15.86
CA TYR A 193 -9.41 -17.19 -15.46
C TYR A 193 -7.88 -17.14 -15.65
N THR A 194 -7.16 -18.21 -15.31
CA THR A 194 -5.70 -18.28 -15.53
C THR A 194 -5.36 -18.33 -17.01
N VAL A 195 -6.11 -19.08 -17.82
CA VAL A 195 -5.95 -19.11 -19.29
C VAL A 195 -6.20 -17.74 -19.90
N VAL A 196 -7.33 -17.10 -19.57
CA VAL A 196 -7.69 -15.75 -20.04
C VAL A 196 -6.64 -14.72 -19.64
N ASN A 197 -6.19 -14.72 -18.39
CA ASN A 197 -5.15 -13.79 -17.94
C ASN A 197 -3.80 -14.05 -18.60
N THR A 198 -3.48 -15.31 -18.91
CA THR A 198 -2.25 -15.68 -19.64
C THR A 198 -2.33 -15.21 -21.10
N LEU A 199 -3.48 -15.40 -21.76
CA LEU A 199 -3.73 -14.95 -23.13
C LEU A 199 -3.78 -13.43 -23.24
N MET A 200 -4.33 -12.74 -22.24
CA MET A 200 -4.37 -11.26 -22.17
C MET A 200 -3.04 -10.64 -21.72
N GLY A 201 -1.97 -11.43 -21.53
CA GLY A 201 -0.66 -10.90 -21.14
C GLY A 201 -0.60 -10.33 -19.71
N ILE A 202 -1.60 -10.63 -18.87
CA ILE A 202 -1.65 -10.29 -17.45
C ILE A 202 -0.77 -11.30 -16.70
N CYS A 203 0.52 -11.28 -17.02
CA CYS A 203 1.50 -12.21 -16.47
C CYS A 203 1.73 -11.85 -14.99
N ARG A 204 1.01 -12.52 -14.10
CA ARG A 204 1.13 -12.34 -12.65
C ARG A 204 2.47 -12.87 -12.17
N CYS A 205 3.01 -12.15 -11.21
CA CYS A 205 4.36 -12.19 -10.65
C CYS A 205 4.93 -13.55 -10.16
N CYS A 206 4.29 -14.68 -10.43
CA CYS A 206 4.65 -15.98 -9.87
C CYS A 206 5.92 -16.58 -10.49
N LYS A 207 6.32 -16.20 -11.71
CA LYS A 207 7.52 -16.76 -12.34
C LYS A 207 8.85 -16.25 -11.78
N SER A 208 8.87 -15.15 -11.02
CA SER A 208 10.11 -14.59 -10.47
C SER A 208 10.40 -14.99 -9.02
N CYS A 209 9.48 -15.64 -8.30
CA CYS A 209 9.71 -16.13 -6.93
C CYS A 209 10.11 -17.62 -6.86
N ALA A 210 10.15 -18.33 -7.98
CA ALA A 210 10.57 -19.75 -8.05
C ALA A 210 12.06 -19.92 -8.41
N ARG A 211 12.83 -18.84 -8.45
CA ARG A 211 14.29 -18.88 -8.56
C ARG A 211 14.89 -18.02 -7.45
N HIS A 212 14.89 -18.55 -6.24
CA HIS A 212 15.94 -18.38 -5.23
C HIS A 212 15.70 -19.40 -4.13
#